data_AF-A0AAV9ATL8-F1
#
_entry.id   AF-A0AAV9ATL8-F1
#
_cell.length_a   1.000
_cell.length_b   1.000
_cell.length_c   1.000
_cell.angle_alpha   90.00
_cell.angle_beta   90.00
_cell.angle_gamma   90.00
#
_symmetry.space_group_name_H-M   'P 1'
#
loop_
_entity.id
_entity.type
_entity.pdbx_description
1 polymer ?
#
loop_
_entity_poly.entity_id
_entity_poly.type
_entity_poly.pdbx_seq_one_letter_code
_entity_poly.pdbx_strand_id
1 'polypeptide(L)'
;MDSQVLVALALSLVGGLSTSIGALFVILNHAPNLKMLGLLQGFAAGLMLSISFLDLAHNAMNSIGFLKGNLWFFAGVIMFALVVSFIPEPSIVPSKDEKQKQHDDGSGKDPMKKHRRQVLFSGIITAIGISLHNFPEGMAVFLGSIKGLRVGLNLALAIALHNIPEGCCCGTSCLLCNTKQMAGIQTGDTIWFC
;
A
#
# COMPACT_ATOMS: atom_id res chain seq x y z
N MET A 1 -23.31 -13.22 -16.21
CA MET A 1 -22.82 -12.73 -14.90
C MET A 1 -23.94 -11.90 -14.31
N ASP A 2 -24.35 -12.18 -13.08
CA ASP A 2 -25.30 -11.33 -12.36
C ASP A 2 -24.81 -9.89 -12.37
N SER A 3 -25.71 -8.95 -12.67
CA SER A 3 -25.39 -7.51 -12.76
C SER A 3 -24.68 -7.00 -11.52
N GLN A 4 -25.01 -7.55 -10.34
CA GLN A 4 -24.39 -7.22 -9.06
C GLN A 4 -22.89 -7.58 -8.99
N VAL A 5 -22.48 -8.72 -9.55
CA VAL A 5 -21.07 -9.15 -9.55
C VAL A 5 -20.25 -8.25 -10.47
N LEU A 6 -20.82 -7.85 -11.62
CA LEU A 6 -20.15 -6.95 -12.55
C LEU A 6 -19.95 -5.56 -11.93
N VAL A 7 -20.96 -5.03 -11.23
CA VAL A 7 -20.86 -3.75 -10.50
C VAL A 7 -19.85 -3.84 -9.37
N ALA A 8 -19.87 -4.91 -8.57
CA ALA A 8 -18.92 -5.11 -7.47
C ALA A 8 -17.46 -5.16 -7.98
N LEU A 9 -17.23 -5.85 -9.11
CA LEU A 9 -15.93 -5.91 -9.77
C LEU A 9 -15.50 -4.54 -10.29
N ALA A 10 -16.40 -3.80 -10.94
CA ALA A 10 -16.11 -2.46 -11.46
C ALA A 10 -15.74 -1.48 -10.33
N LEU A 11 -16.47 -1.51 -9.21
CA LEU A 11 -16.18 -0.69 -8.04
C LEU A 11 -14.82 -1.04 -7.41
N SER A 12 -14.51 -2.33 -7.28
CA SER A 12 -13.20 -2.79 -6.79
C SER A 12 -12.06 -2.38 -7.74
N LEU A 13 -12.27 -2.45 -9.05
CA LEU A 13 -11.30 -2.02 -10.05
C LEU A 13 -11.03 -0.51 -9.97
N VAL A 14 -12.08 0.31 -9.82
CA VAL A 14 -11.94 1.75 -9.63
C VAL A 14 -11.13 2.07 -8.37
N GLY A 15 -11.40 1.36 -7.27
CA GLY A 15 -10.60 1.45 -6.05
C GLY A 15 -9.12 1.15 -6.31
N GLY A 16 -8.80 -0.01 -6.89
CA GLY A 16 -7.40 -0.40 -7.15
C GLY A 16 -6.67 0.49 -8.17
N LEU A 17 -7.36 1.01 -9.18
CA LEU A 17 -6.76 1.90 -10.19
C LEU A 17 -6.37 3.25 -9.60
N SER A 18 -7.02 3.70 -8.53
CA SER A 18 -6.72 5.00 -7.93
C SER A 18 -5.31 5.09 -7.33
N THR A 19 -4.71 3.99 -6.83
CA THR A 19 -3.28 3.94 -6.45
C THR A 19 -2.38 4.21 -7.65
N SER A 20 -2.72 3.64 -8.81
CA SER A 20 -1.98 3.86 -10.05
C SER A 20 -2.09 5.31 -10.52
N ILE A 21 -3.27 5.94 -10.35
CA ILE A 21 -3.49 7.35 -10.67
C ILE A 21 -2.65 8.26 -9.76
N GLY A 22 -2.60 7.99 -8.45
CA GLY A 22 -1.77 8.74 -7.51
C GLY A 22 -0.27 8.64 -7.85
N ALA A 23 0.20 7.44 -8.19
CA ALA A 23 1.59 7.24 -8.61
C ALA A 23 1.91 7.97 -9.92
N LEU A 24 1.01 7.88 -10.91
CA LEU A 24 1.17 8.57 -12.18
C LEU A 24 1.18 10.10 -12.01
N PHE A 25 0.34 10.63 -11.12
CA PHE A 25 0.29 12.06 -10.83
C PHE A 25 1.64 12.60 -10.37
N VAL A 26 2.36 11.86 -9.51
CA VAL A 26 3.68 12.24 -9.01
C VAL A 26 4.80 12.01 -10.03
N ILE A 27 4.64 11.06 -10.96
CA ILE A 27 5.63 10.86 -12.04
C ILE A 27 5.53 11.99 -13.07
N LEU A 28 4.33 12.49 -13.34
CA LEU A 28 4.09 13.56 -14.33
C LEU A 28 4.30 14.97 -13.75
N ASN A 29 4.04 15.17 -12.45
CA ASN A 29 4.14 16.46 -11.78
C ASN A 29 5.29 16.46 -10.75
N HIS A 30 5.54 17.61 -10.10
CA HIS A 30 6.49 17.65 -9.00
C HIS A 30 5.94 16.91 -7.77
N ALA A 31 6.80 16.13 -7.09
CA ALA A 31 6.41 15.42 -5.88
C ALA A 31 5.92 16.40 -4.80
N PRO A 32 4.79 16.11 -4.13
CA PRO A 32 4.32 16.93 -3.02
C PRO A 32 5.31 16.89 -1.85
N ASN A 33 5.24 17.89 -0.97
CA ASN A 33 6.07 17.94 0.21
C ASN A 33 5.77 16.75 1.14
N LEU A 34 6.79 16.12 1.73
CA LEU A 34 6.66 15.00 2.67
C LEU A 34 5.70 15.28 3.83
N LYS A 35 5.65 16.52 4.33
CA LYS A 35 4.69 16.92 5.38
C LYS A 35 3.25 16.84 4.89
N MET A 36 3.00 17.26 3.65
CA MET A 36 1.67 17.22 3.04
C MET A 36 1.26 15.77 2.74
N LEU A 37 2.21 14.95 2.29
CA LEU A 37 1.99 13.52 2.08
C LEU A 37 1.65 12.78 3.38
N GLY A 38 2.39 13.05 4.46
CA GLY A 38 2.09 12.49 5.78
C GLY A 38 0.74 12.94 6.33
N LEU A 39 0.37 14.20 6.11
CA LEU A 39 -0.97 14.71 6.47
C LEU A 39 -2.08 14.01 5.68
N LEU A 40 -1.90 13.83 4.36
CA LEU A 40 -2.83 13.12 3.50
C LEU A 40 -2.97 11.65 3.92
N GLN A 41 -1.87 10.97 4.25
CA GLN A 41 -1.89 9.58 4.70
C GLN A 41 -2.54 9.44 6.09
N GLY A 42 -2.32 10.40 7.00
CA GLY A 42 -3.03 10.44 8.28
C GLY A 42 -4.55 10.64 8.11
N PHE A 43 -4.96 11.51 7.19
CA PHE A 43 -6.37 11.66 6.82
C PHE A 43 -6.93 10.37 6.22
N ALA A 44 -6.19 9.73 5.31
CA ALA A 44 -6.57 8.48 4.67
C ALA A 44 -6.71 7.32 5.67
N ALA A 45 -5.82 7.22 6.66
CA ALA A 45 -5.90 6.26 7.75
C ALA A 45 -7.14 6.49 8.64
N GLY A 46 -7.45 7.76 8.95
CA GLY A 46 -8.67 8.12 9.68
C GLY A 46 -9.95 7.75 8.91
N LEU A 47 -9.94 7.93 7.59
CA LEU A 47 -11.06 7.56 6.71
C LEU A 47 -11.29 6.03 6.70
N MET A 48 -10.22 5.24 6.59
CA MET A 48 -10.28 3.78 6.67
C MET A 48 -10.77 3.28 8.04
N LEU A 49 -10.31 3.90 9.13
CA LEU A 49 -10.76 3.56 10.48
C LEU A 49 -12.25 3.87 10.66
N SER A 50 -12.69 5.04 10.21
CA SER A 50 -14.10 5.45 10.25
C SER A 50 -15.00 4.43 9.55
N ILE A 51 -14.66 4.02 8.33
CA ILE A 51 -15.49 3.09 7.55
C ILE A 51 -15.46 1.66 8.10
N SER A 52 -14.30 1.22 8.60
CA SER A 52 -14.16 -0.07 9.24
C SER A 52 -15.11 -0.21 10.44
N PHE A 53 -15.20 0.82 11.30
CA PHE A 53 -16.04 0.78 12.49
C PHE A 53 -17.50 1.16 12.24
N LEU A 54 -17.73 2.24 11.48
CA LEU A 54 -19.07 2.80 11.29
C LEU A 54 -19.89 2.07 10.22
N ASP A 55 -19.24 1.48 9.22
CA ASP A 55 -19.94 0.79 8.12
C ASP A 55 -19.75 -0.74 8.23
N LEU A 56 -18.52 -1.25 8.09
CA LEU A 56 -18.27 -2.70 8.05
C LEU A 56 -18.60 -3.40 9.37
N ALA A 57 -18.06 -2.94 10.49
CA ALA A 57 -18.29 -3.57 11.79
C ALA A 57 -19.77 -3.46 12.21
N HIS A 58 -20.39 -2.30 12.00
CA HIS A 58 -21.81 -2.11 12.29
C HIS A 58 -22.69 -3.04 11.45
N ASN A 59 -22.46 -3.12 10.13
CA ASN A 59 -23.21 -4.02 9.25
C ASN A 59 -22.95 -5.51 9.56
N ALA A 60 -21.73 -5.86 9.98
CA ALA A 60 -21.42 -7.22 10.41
C ALA A 60 -22.20 -7.58 11.68
N MET A 61 -22.19 -6.73 12.71
CA MET A 61 -22.94 -6.97 13.94
C MET A 61 -24.45 -7.09 13.69
N ASN A 62 -25.02 -6.25 12.82
CA ASN A 62 -26.44 -6.32 12.44
C ASN A 62 -26.79 -7.61 11.68
N SER A 63 -25.85 -8.16 10.91
CA SER A 63 -26.09 -9.34 10.07
C SER A 63 -25.92 -10.68 10.79
N ILE A 64 -24.91 -10.80 11.66
CA ILE A 64 -24.56 -12.08 12.33
C ILE A 64 -24.72 -12.05 13.85
N GLY A 65 -25.09 -10.90 14.42
CA GLY A 65 -25.26 -10.68 15.85
C GLY A 65 -23.97 -10.23 16.55
N PHE A 66 -24.11 -9.50 17.65
CA PHE A 66 -23.00 -8.87 18.39
C PHE A 66 -21.91 -9.87 18.82
N LEU A 67 -22.27 -11.02 19.39
CA LEU A 67 -21.30 -12.00 19.89
C LEU A 67 -20.45 -12.62 18.77
N LYS A 68 -21.10 -13.07 17.68
CA LYS A 68 -20.41 -13.67 16.54
C LYS A 68 -19.59 -12.62 15.78
N GLY A 69 -20.11 -11.40 15.64
CA GLY A 69 -19.41 -10.28 15.01
C GLY A 69 -18.09 -9.96 15.69
N ASN A 70 -18.10 -9.80 17.02
CA ASN A 70 -16.88 -9.56 17.79
C ASN A 70 -15.90 -10.73 17.70
N LEU A 71 -16.37 -11.98 17.75
CA LEU A 71 -15.50 -13.16 17.63
C LEU A 71 -14.75 -13.16 16.29
N TRP A 72 -15.44 -12.89 15.18
CA TRP A 72 -14.81 -12.79 13.85
C TRP A 72 -13.89 -11.58 13.71
N PHE A 73 -14.23 -10.46 14.33
CA PHE A 73 -13.36 -9.28 14.37
C PHE A 73 -12.02 -9.59 15.05
N PHE A 74 -12.04 -10.13 16.27
CA PHE A 74 -10.81 -10.50 16.98
C PHE A 74 -10.04 -11.64 16.29
N ALA A 75 -10.74 -12.62 15.72
CA ALA A 75 -10.11 -13.65 14.90
C ALA A 75 -9.37 -13.05 13.70
N GLY A 76 -9.97 -12.05 13.03
CA GLY A 76 -9.34 -11.30 11.94
C GLY A 76 -8.10 -10.53 12.40
N VAL A 77 -8.16 -9.86 13.55
CA VAL A 77 -7.00 -9.14 14.12
C VAL A 77 -5.84 -10.10 14.43
N ILE A 78 -6.12 -11.25 15.05
CA ILE A 78 -5.10 -12.27 15.35
C ILE A 78 -4.52 -12.83 14.05
N MET A 79 -5.37 -13.14 13.06
CA MET A 79 -4.92 -13.65 11.77
C MET A 79 -4.02 -12.64 11.05
N PHE A 80 -4.39 -11.35 11.04
CA PHE A 80 -3.56 -10.30 10.47
C PHE A 80 -2.23 -10.15 11.22
N ALA A 81 -2.25 -10.18 12.55
CA ALA A 81 -1.04 -10.12 13.37
C ALA A 81 -0.09 -11.29 13.10
N LEU A 82 -0.63 -12.50 12.88
CA LEU A 82 0.16 -13.67 12.47
C LEU A 82 0.77 -13.45 11.08
N VAL A 83 0.00 -12.99 10.09
CA VAL A 83 0.49 -12.71 8.73
C VAL A 83 1.63 -11.69 8.79
N VAL A 84 1.49 -10.60 9.53
CA VAL A 84 2.55 -9.60 9.72
C VAL A 84 3.77 -10.20 10.43
N SER A 85 3.57 -11.03 11.44
CA SER A 85 4.68 -11.71 12.14
C SER A 85 5.45 -12.70 11.23
N PHE A 86 4.80 -13.23 10.21
CA PHE A 86 5.42 -14.11 9.21
C PHE A 86 6.22 -13.35 8.15
N ILE A 87 5.97 -12.05 7.96
CA ILE A 87 6.73 -11.20 7.04
C ILE A 87 7.90 -10.66 7.85
N PRO A 88 9.12 -11.19 7.68
CA PRO A 88 10.28 -10.66 8.38
C PRO A 88 10.47 -9.23 7.90
N GLU A 89 10.53 -8.27 8.82
CA GLU A 89 11.01 -6.95 8.48
C GLU A 89 12.37 -7.12 7.80
N PRO A 90 12.57 -6.63 6.55
CA PRO A 90 13.91 -6.46 6.04
C PRO A 90 14.58 -5.45 6.97
N SER A 91 15.32 -6.00 7.94
CA SER A 91 16.30 -5.26 8.71
C SER A 91 17.42 -4.88 7.74
N ILE A 92 17.15 -3.85 6.93
CA ILE A 92 18.19 -3.05 6.30
C ILE A 92 18.77 -2.18 7.44
N VAL A 93 19.32 -2.84 8.46
CA VAL A 93 20.38 -2.20 9.23
C VAL A 93 21.43 -1.90 8.17
N PRO A 94 21.85 -0.65 7.96
CA PRO A 94 23.11 -0.44 7.30
C PRO A 94 24.13 -1.07 8.23
N SER A 95 24.52 -2.32 7.96
CA SER A 95 25.72 -2.90 8.53
C SER A 95 26.79 -1.86 8.22
N LYS A 96 27.33 -1.26 9.27
CA LYS A 96 28.42 -0.30 9.22
C LYS A 96 29.73 -0.98 8.80
N ASP A 97 29.70 -1.83 7.77
CA ASP A 97 30.82 -2.66 7.33
C ASP A 97 30.83 -2.80 5.80
N GLU A 98 30.96 -1.68 5.09
CA GLU A 98 31.70 -1.69 3.82
C GLU A 98 32.72 -0.55 3.79
N LYS A 99 33.53 -0.46 4.86
CA LYS A 99 34.94 -0.17 4.63
C LYS A 99 35.59 -1.50 4.25
N GLN A 100 36.07 -1.55 3.00
CA GLN A 100 37.18 -2.40 2.55
C GLN A 100 36.87 -3.88 2.29
N LYS A 101 36.58 -4.20 1.03
CA LYS A 101 37.43 -5.12 0.24
C LYS A 101 37.55 -4.63 -1.21
N GLN A 102 38.60 -3.84 -1.46
CA GLN A 102 39.34 -4.00 -2.71
C GLN A 102 39.83 -5.45 -2.72
N HIS A 103 39.22 -6.28 -3.56
CA HIS A 103 39.96 -7.37 -4.16
C HIS A 103 39.68 -7.31 -5.64
N ASP A 104 40.72 -6.90 -6.35
CA ASP A 104 40.91 -7.10 -7.76
C ASP A 104 40.60 -8.56 -8.11
N ASP A 105 39.66 -8.76 -9.02
CA ASP A 105 39.63 -9.95 -9.86
C ASP A 105 38.92 -9.59 -11.17
N GLY A 106 39.70 -9.60 -12.24
CA GLY A 106 39.33 -9.17 -13.58
C GLY A 106 38.15 -9.94 -14.15
N SER A 107 36.99 -9.30 -14.22
CA SER A 107 35.95 -9.62 -15.19
C SER A 107 35.02 -8.42 -15.35
N GLY A 108 35.05 -7.78 -16.52
CA GLY A 108 34.31 -6.56 -16.86
C GLY A 108 32.81 -6.69 -16.72
N LYS A 109 32.29 -6.52 -15.50
CA LYS A 109 30.85 -6.44 -15.21
C LYS A 109 30.52 -4.99 -14.86
N ASP A 110 29.97 -4.28 -15.84
CA ASP A 110 29.51 -2.89 -15.76
C ASP A 110 28.88 -2.55 -14.40
N PRO A 111 29.37 -1.53 -13.67
CA PRO A 111 28.72 -1.05 -12.44
C PRO A 111 27.26 -0.62 -12.68
N MET A 112 26.93 -0.25 -13.92
CA MET A 112 25.59 0.10 -14.40
C MET A 112 24.59 -1.08 -14.35
N LYS A 113 25.06 -2.34 -14.55
CA LYS A 113 24.21 -3.54 -14.47
C LYS A 113 23.87 -3.92 -13.03
N LYS A 114 24.81 -3.72 -12.09
CA LYS A 114 24.58 -3.98 -10.65
C LYS A 114 23.54 -3.01 -10.08
N HIS A 115 23.65 -1.72 -10.40
CA HIS A 115 22.69 -0.70 -9.96
C HIS A 115 21.28 -0.95 -10.53
N ARG A 116 21.15 -1.24 -11.84
CA ARG A 116 19.86 -1.56 -12.46
C ARG A 116 19.16 -2.76 -11.82
N ARG A 117 19.92 -3.80 -11.44
CA ARG A 117 19.37 -4.99 -10.77
C ARG A 117 18.85 -4.66 -9.36
N GLN A 118 19.53 -3.77 -8.64
CA GLN A 118 19.11 -3.35 -7.30
C GLN A 118 17.83 -2.50 -7.33
N VAL A 119 17.72 -1.56 -8.27
CA VAL A 119 16.51 -0.74 -8.47
C VAL A 119 15.32 -1.61 -8.89
N LEU A 120 15.54 -2.57 -9.81
CA LEU A 120 14.49 -3.50 -10.24
C LEU A 120 14.01 -4.38 -9.08
N PHE A 121 14.93 -4.89 -8.26
CA PHE A 121 14.57 -5.70 -7.09
C PHE A 121 13.78 -4.88 -6.06
N SER A 122 14.22 -3.66 -5.74
CA SER A 122 13.48 -2.76 -4.84
C SER A 122 12.08 -2.47 -5.37
N GLY A 123 11.95 -2.17 -6.67
CA GLY A 123 10.64 -1.92 -7.29
C GLY A 123 9.70 -3.12 -7.24
N ILE A 124 10.23 -4.34 -7.44
CA ILE A 124 9.43 -5.58 -7.33
C ILE A 124 8.95 -5.80 -5.89
N ILE A 125 9.81 -5.62 -4.88
CA ILE A 125 9.42 -5.77 -3.48
C ILE A 125 8.35 -4.75 -3.09
N THR A 126 8.52 -3.48 -3.48
CA THR A 126 7.52 -2.43 -3.24
C THR A 126 6.20 -2.76 -3.94
N ALA A 127 6.23 -3.22 -5.20
CA ALA A 127 5.02 -3.60 -5.92
C ALA A 127 4.28 -4.77 -5.26
N ILE A 128 5.01 -5.77 -4.74
CA ILE A 128 4.43 -6.89 -3.99
C ILE A 128 3.80 -6.39 -2.69
N GLY A 129 4.48 -5.54 -1.92
CA GLY A 129 3.97 -4.97 -0.68
C GLY A 129 2.64 -4.22 -0.89
N ILE A 130 2.61 -3.31 -1.85
CA ILE A 130 1.40 -2.55 -2.22
C ILE A 130 0.28 -3.49 -2.68
N SER A 131 0.61 -4.51 -3.49
CA SER A 131 -0.39 -5.48 -3.97
C SER A 131 -1.01 -6.25 -2.80
N LEU A 132 -0.23 -6.61 -1.79
CA LEU A 132 -0.72 -7.30 -0.59
C LEU A 132 -1.59 -6.41 0.29
N HIS A 133 -1.39 -5.08 0.28
CA HIS A 133 -2.23 -4.12 1.00
C HIS A 133 -3.56 -3.85 0.26
N ASN A 134 -3.47 -3.61 -1.05
CA ASN A 134 -4.64 -3.34 -1.90
C ASN A 134 -5.56 -4.55 -2.07
N PHE A 135 -5.06 -5.76 -1.85
CA PHE A 135 -5.86 -6.98 -2.01
C PHE A 135 -6.99 -7.10 -0.96
N PRO A 136 -6.73 -7.02 0.36
CA PRO A 136 -7.77 -6.92 1.38
C PRO A 136 -8.77 -5.78 1.15
N GLU A 137 -8.28 -4.61 0.71
CA GLU A 137 -9.12 -3.45 0.41
C GLU A 137 -10.08 -3.70 -0.74
N GLY A 138 -9.57 -4.21 -1.87
CA GLY A 138 -10.38 -4.60 -3.01
C GLY A 138 -11.41 -5.68 -2.66
N MET A 139 -11.02 -6.66 -1.85
CA MET A 139 -11.95 -7.67 -1.31
C MET A 139 -13.05 -7.04 -0.46
N ALA A 140 -12.75 -6.06 0.38
CA ALA A 140 -13.74 -5.38 1.19
C ALA A 140 -14.77 -4.63 0.32
N VAL A 141 -14.34 -3.93 -0.73
CA VAL A 141 -15.24 -3.23 -1.67
C VAL A 141 -16.13 -4.24 -2.40
N PHE A 142 -15.55 -5.34 -2.87
CA PHE A 142 -16.29 -6.38 -3.57
C PHE A 142 -17.37 -7.03 -2.68
N LEU A 143 -16.99 -7.49 -1.48
CA LEU A 143 -17.92 -8.11 -0.54
C LEU A 143 -18.97 -7.13 -0.02
N GLY A 144 -18.57 -5.86 0.22
CA GLY A 144 -19.49 -4.79 0.60
C GLY A 144 -20.52 -4.50 -0.49
N SER A 145 -20.09 -4.48 -1.75
CA SER A 145 -20.97 -4.27 -2.90
C SER A 145 -21.97 -5.40 -3.11
N ILE A 146 -21.57 -6.64 -2.82
CA ILE A 146 -22.49 -7.79 -2.84
C ILE A 146 -23.55 -7.68 -1.73
N LYS A 147 -23.18 -7.17 -0.55
CA LYS A 147 -24.15 -6.95 0.53
C LYS A 147 -25.12 -5.80 0.24
N GLY A 148 -24.70 -4.81 -0.53
CA GLY A 148 -25.58 -3.76 -1.01
C GLY A 148 -24.85 -2.66 -1.77
N LEU A 149 -25.49 -2.13 -2.81
CA LEU A 149 -24.91 -1.10 -3.68
C LEU A 149 -24.51 0.17 -2.92
N ARG A 150 -25.28 0.57 -1.90
CA ARG A 150 -24.98 1.75 -1.08
C ARG A 150 -23.69 1.58 -0.28
N VAL A 151 -23.51 0.40 0.35
CA VAL A 151 -22.29 0.07 1.10
C VAL A 151 -21.10 -0.04 0.15
N GLY A 152 -21.29 -0.71 -0.98
CA GLY A 152 -20.27 -0.84 -2.03
C GLY A 152 -19.78 0.50 -2.58
N LEU A 153 -20.69 1.43 -2.89
CA LEU A 153 -20.33 2.76 -3.39
C LEU A 153 -19.58 3.60 -2.33
N ASN A 154 -20.04 3.58 -1.08
CA ASN A 154 -19.38 4.28 0.02
C ASN A 154 -17.95 3.75 0.23
N LEU A 155 -17.78 2.43 0.24
CA LEU A 155 -16.48 1.79 0.34
C LEU A 155 -15.59 2.14 -0.87
N ALA A 156 -16.10 1.98 -2.10
CA ALA A 156 -15.32 2.23 -3.30
C ALA A 156 -14.79 3.66 -3.38
N LEU A 157 -15.62 4.66 -3.04
CA LEU A 157 -15.21 6.05 -3.00
C LEU A 157 -14.14 6.31 -1.94
N ALA A 158 -14.33 5.73 -0.77
CA ALA A 158 -13.40 5.89 0.34
C ALA A 158 -12.04 5.26 0.08
N ILE A 159 -12.03 4.03 -0.43
CA ILE A 159 -10.80 3.36 -0.85
C ILE A 159 -10.15 4.16 -1.97
N ALA A 160 -10.91 4.62 -2.97
CA ALA A 160 -10.34 5.48 -4.01
C ALA A 160 -9.68 6.76 -3.45
N LEU A 161 -10.24 7.37 -2.40
CA LEU A 161 -9.68 8.55 -1.74
C LEU A 161 -8.45 8.22 -0.88
N HIS A 162 -8.32 7.01 -0.35
CA HIS A 162 -7.16 6.56 0.42
C HIS A 162 -5.97 6.21 -0.48
N ASN A 163 -6.28 5.51 -1.57
CA ASN A 163 -5.32 4.94 -2.49
C ASN A 163 -4.62 6.03 -3.34
N ILE A 164 -5.22 7.21 -3.53
CA ILE A 164 -4.56 8.35 -4.20
C ILE A 164 -3.33 8.84 -3.40
N PRO A 165 -3.45 9.22 -2.11
CA PRO A 165 -2.31 9.51 -1.23
C PRO A 165 -1.24 8.41 -1.22
N GLU A 166 -1.65 7.15 -1.09
CA GLU A 166 -0.76 6.00 -1.07
C GLU A 166 0.02 5.88 -2.39
N GLY A 167 -0.67 6.02 -3.52
CA GLY A 167 -0.07 6.06 -4.85
C GLY A 167 0.95 7.19 -5.00
N CYS A 168 0.65 8.38 -4.49
CA CYS A 168 1.59 9.51 -4.50
C CYS A 168 2.87 9.18 -3.70
N CYS A 169 2.73 8.51 -2.55
CA CYS A 169 3.84 8.09 -1.72
C CYS A 169 4.73 7.08 -2.46
N CYS A 170 4.11 6.05 -3.06
CA CYS A 170 4.79 5.04 -3.86
C CYS A 170 5.53 5.65 -5.06
N GLY A 171 4.89 6.58 -5.78
CA GLY A 171 5.49 7.28 -6.91
C GLY A 171 6.72 8.10 -6.51
N THR A 172 6.65 8.78 -5.36
CA THR A 172 7.77 9.56 -4.80
C THR A 172 8.95 8.63 -4.44
N SER A 173 8.68 7.51 -3.77
CA SER A 173 9.70 6.50 -3.42
C SER A 173 10.36 5.87 -4.65
N CYS A 174 9.58 5.62 -5.71
CA CYS A 174 10.11 5.10 -6.98
C CYS A 174 11.05 6.11 -7.68
N LEU A 175 10.67 7.39 -7.71
CA LEU A 175 11.51 8.47 -8.22
C LEU A 175 12.84 8.58 -7.44
N LEU A 176 12.77 8.52 -6.10
CA LEU A 176 13.95 8.57 -5.23
C LEU A 176 14.92 7.39 -5.45
N CYS A 177 14.40 6.22 -5.85
CA CYS A 177 15.23 5.05 -6.17
C CYS A 177 15.91 5.17 -7.54
N ASN A 178 15.34 5.94 -8.48
CA ASN A 178 15.84 6.07 -9.85
C ASN A 178 16.85 7.22 -10.03
N THR A 179 16.69 8.33 -9.31
CA THR A 179 17.57 9.51 -9.45
C THR A 179 18.38 9.77 -8.18
N LYS A 180 19.66 10.14 -8.36
CA LYS A 180 20.45 10.91 -7.37
C LYS A 180 19.88 12.33 -7.21
N GLN A 181 18.57 12.50 -7.11
CA GLN A 181 17.97 13.82 -6.89
C GLN A 181 17.74 14.03 -5.39
N MET A 182 18.63 14.89 -4.89
CA MET A 182 18.48 15.80 -3.75
C MET A 182 18.91 15.28 -2.39
N ALA A 183 20.13 15.71 -2.06
CA ALA A 183 20.63 15.95 -0.72
C ALA A 183 19.55 16.64 0.14
N GLY A 184 19.03 15.94 1.14
CA GLY A 184 18.12 16.51 2.14
C GLY A 184 17.06 15.54 2.67
N ILE A 185 16.82 14.41 2.01
CA ILE A 185 15.80 13.45 2.45
C ILE A 185 16.50 12.34 3.24
N GLN A 186 16.25 12.32 4.55
CA GLN A 186 16.67 11.27 5.46
C GLN A 186 16.06 9.93 4.98
N THR A 187 16.87 9.13 4.30
CA THR A 187 16.52 7.84 3.66
C THR A 187 16.25 6.71 4.65
N GLY A 188 16.01 7.00 5.93
CA GLY A 188 15.82 5.98 6.98
C GLY A 188 14.39 5.45 7.08
N ASP A 189 13.39 6.33 6.94
CA ASP A 189 12.05 6.04 7.46
C ASP A 189 10.95 6.01 6.37
N THR A 190 11.29 6.32 5.12
CA THR A 190 10.29 6.68 4.10
C THR A 190 9.72 5.51 3.31
N ILE A 191 10.34 4.33 3.37
CA ILE A 191 9.87 3.14 2.62
C ILE A 191 8.62 2.52 3.27
N TRP A 192 8.38 2.78 4.56
CA TRP A 192 7.33 2.15 5.36
C TRP A 192 6.07 2.99 5.58
N PHE A 193 5.96 4.16 4.96
CA PHE A 193 4.74 4.99 5.06
C PHE A 193 3.64 4.60 4.05
N CYS A 194 3.79 3.48 3.36
CA CYS A 194 2.71 2.74 2.72
C CYS A 194 2.43 1.47 3.51
#